data_AF-A0A553JU45-F1
#
_entry.id   AF-A0A553JU45-F1
#
_cell.length_a   1.000
_cell.length_b   1.000
_cell.length_c   1.000
_cell.angle_alpha   90.00
_cell.angle_beta   90.00
_cell.angle_gamma   90.00
#
_symmetry.space_group_name_H-M   'P 1'
#
loop_
_entity.id
_entity.type
_entity.pdbx_description
1 polymer ?
#
loop_
_entity_poly.entity_id
_entity_poly.type
_entity_poly.pdbx_seq_one_letter_code
_entity_poly.pdbx_strand_id
1 'polypeptide(L)'
;MAGGWSRDGAVQDQIDNSVDDGVALARSRLAVGQSLHYCEECDNVIPEARRKAVIGVRLCVSCQQESDKQLTSLSGINRRAGKDSQLR
;
A
#
# COMPACT_ATOMS: atom_id res chain seq x y z
N MET A 1 -38.32 -6.22 -26.44
CA MET A 1 -36.95 -5.68 -26.35
C MET A 1 -36.77 -5.17 -24.92
N ALA A 2 -36.29 -6.03 -24.01
CA ALA A 2 -36.31 -5.77 -22.57
C ALA A 2 -34.98 -5.14 -22.11
N GLY A 3 -34.86 -3.83 -22.25
CA GLY A 3 -33.83 -3.01 -21.58
C GLY A 3 -34.27 -2.62 -20.17
N GLY A 4 -34.79 -3.58 -19.40
CA GLY A 4 -35.38 -3.34 -18.07
C GLY A 4 -34.36 -3.54 -16.96
N TRP A 5 -34.13 -2.48 -16.17
CA TRP A 5 -33.48 -2.42 -14.84
C TRP A 5 -32.10 -1.77 -14.72
N SER A 6 -31.39 -1.47 -15.81
CA SER A 6 -30.14 -0.67 -15.74
C SER A 6 -30.36 0.67 -16.44
N ARG A 7 -29.95 1.79 -15.82
CA ARG A 7 -29.80 3.05 -16.56
C ARG A 7 -28.74 2.84 -17.65
N ASP A 8 -28.97 3.38 -18.84
CA ASP A 8 -27.93 3.43 -19.87
C ASP A 8 -26.72 4.17 -19.29
N GLY A 9 -25.56 3.49 -19.23
CA GLY A 9 -24.34 4.02 -18.62
C GLY A 9 -23.97 3.45 -17.24
N ALA A 10 -24.83 2.66 -16.57
CA ALA A 10 -24.51 2.14 -15.23
C ALA A 10 -23.26 1.24 -15.19
N VAL A 11 -22.92 0.58 -16.31
CA VAL A 11 -21.66 -0.17 -16.46
C VAL A 11 -20.46 0.77 -16.55
N GLN A 12 -20.61 1.91 -17.23
CA GLN A 12 -19.55 2.92 -17.32
C GLN A 12 -19.32 3.56 -15.95
N ASP A 13 -20.40 3.90 -15.22
CA ASP A 13 -20.30 4.42 -13.85
C ASP A 13 -19.57 3.43 -12.92
N GLN A 14 -19.81 2.13 -13.08
CA GLN A 14 -19.11 1.10 -12.30
C GLN A 14 -17.62 1.00 -12.64
N ILE A 15 -17.27 1.16 -13.92
CA ILE A 15 -15.87 1.20 -14.38
C ILE A 15 -15.17 2.43 -13.81
N ASP A 16 -15.79 3.60 -13.92
CA ASP A 16 -15.21 4.86 -13.47
C ASP A 16 -14.97 4.85 -11.95
N ASN A 17 -15.95 4.36 -11.17
CA ASN A 17 -15.79 4.20 -9.72
C ASN A 17 -14.63 3.25 -9.35
N SER A 18 -14.48 2.14 -10.08
CA SER A 18 -13.40 1.16 -9.83
C SER A 18 -12.02 1.76 -10.14
N VAL A 19 -11.92 2.59 -11.19
CA VAL A 19 -10.69 3.30 -11.56
C VAL A 19 -10.36 4.37 -10.51
N ASP A 20 -11.33 5.19 -10.13
CA ASP A 20 -11.16 6.25 -9.15
C ASP A 20 -10.70 5.71 -7.78
N ASP A 21 -11.31 4.62 -7.32
CA ASP A 21 -10.89 3.93 -6.09
C ASP A 21 -9.44 3.43 -6.19
N GLY A 22 -9.07 2.86 -7.35
CA GLY A 22 -7.70 2.41 -7.62
C GLY A 22 -6.69 3.56 -7.59
N VAL A 23 -7.03 4.70 -8.19
CA VAL A 23 -6.20 5.91 -8.22
C VAL A 23 -6.10 6.54 -6.83
N ALA A 24 -7.20 6.64 -6.09
CA ALA A 24 -7.23 7.16 -4.73
C ALA A 24 -6.34 6.33 -3.80
N LEU A 25 -6.43 5.00 -3.89
CA LEU A 25 -5.57 4.08 -3.13
C LEU A 25 -4.09 4.19 -3.51
N ALA A 26 -3.79 4.35 -4.80
CA ALA A 26 -2.41 4.56 -5.24
C ALA A 26 -1.85 5.87 -4.68
N ARG A 27 -2.63 6.95 -4.70
CA ARG A 27 -2.26 8.25 -4.14
C ARG A 27 -2.07 8.21 -2.63
N SER A 28 -2.93 7.51 -1.89
CA SER A 28 -2.82 7.41 -0.43
C SER A 28 -1.59 6.63 0.03
N ARG A 29 -1.02 5.79 -0.84
CA ARG A 29 0.22 5.04 -0.59
C ARG A 29 1.49 5.81 -0.92
N LEU A 30 1.38 6.95 -1.58
CA LEU A 30 2.54 7.82 -1.78
C LEU A 30 2.98 8.34 -0.42
N ALA A 31 4.23 8.06 -0.06
CA ALA A 31 4.80 8.55 1.17
C ALA A 31 4.88 10.08 1.11
N VAL A 32 4.18 10.75 2.03
CA VAL A 32 4.21 12.20 2.20
C VAL A 32 4.95 12.49 3.49
N GLY A 33 6.04 13.26 3.43
CA GLY A 33 6.78 13.67 4.62
C GLY A 33 8.28 13.72 4.45
N GLN A 34 8.96 14.27 5.47
CA GLN A 34 10.42 14.31 5.53
C GLN A 34 10.95 12.99 6.10
N SER A 35 12.06 12.52 5.54
CA SER A 35 12.78 11.35 6.02
C SER A 35 13.50 11.65 7.34
N LEU A 36 13.50 10.71 8.28
CA LEU A 36 14.21 10.88 9.55
C LEU A 36 15.73 10.91 9.33
N HIS A 37 16.43 11.69 10.14
CA HIS A 37 17.89 11.74 10.14
C HIS A 37 18.53 10.57 10.89
N TYR A 38 17.81 10.02 11.87
CA TYR A 38 18.24 8.92 12.73
C TYR A 38 17.22 7.79 12.67
N CYS A 39 17.70 6.56 12.75
CA CYS A 39 16.88 5.35 12.76
C CYS A 39 16.09 5.25 14.06
N GLU A 40 14.79 4.97 13.99
CA GLU A 40 13.95 4.82 15.18
C GLU A 40 14.27 3.58 16.04
N GLU A 41 14.90 2.55 15.47
CA GLU A 41 15.22 1.30 16.17
C GLU A 41 16.61 1.27 16.81
N CYS A 42 17.59 1.94 16.19
CA CYS A 42 19.00 1.82 16.59
C CYS A 42 19.74 3.15 16.67
N ASP A 43 19.03 4.27 16.50
CA ASP A 43 19.56 5.66 16.53
C ASP A 43 20.73 5.94 15.56
N ASN A 44 21.04 5.01 14.65
CA ASN A 44 22.06 5.21 13.64
C ASN A 44 21.64 6.26 12.60
N VAL A 45 22.62 7.01 12.09
CA VAL A 45 22.39 8.02 11.06
C VAL A 45 21.88 7.38 9.78
N ILE A 46 20.76 7.87 9.25
CA ILE A 46 20.22 7.42 7.96
C ILE A 46 20.95 8.16 6.83
N PRO A 47 21.64 7.43 5.93
CA PRO A 47 22.45 8.05 4.89
C PRO A 47 21.59 8.88 3.93
N GLU A 48 22.13 10.00 3.44
CA GLU A 48 21.40 10.93 2.57
C GLU A 48 20.85 10.25 1.31
N ALA A 49 21.62 9.33 0.73
CA ALA A 49 21.22 8.56 -0.46
C ALA A 49 19.90 7.82 -0.22
N ARG A 50 19.69 7.28 0.98
CA ARG A 50 18.46 6.58 1.35
C ARG A 50 17.31 7.54 1.61
N ARG A 51 17.58 8.70 2.24
CA ARG A 51 16.59 9.76 2.45
C ARG A 51 16.07 10.35 1.14
N LYS A 52 16.91 10.40 0.10
CA LYS A 52 16.55 10.83 -1.26
C LYS A 52 15.82 9.73 -2.05
N ALA A 53 16.23 8.47 -1.88
CA ALA A 53 15.63 7.35 -2.61
C ALA A 53 14.23 6.98 -2.09
N VAL A 54 14.01 7.09 -0.77
CA VAL A 54 12.74 6.76 -0.12
C VAL A 54 12.25 7.98 0.66
N ILE A 55 11.14 8.56 0.18
CA ILE A 55 10.47 9.66 0.84
C ILE A 55 9.86 9.15 2.15
N GLY A 56 10.15 9.79 3.28
CA GLY A 56 9.62 9.40 4.59
C GLY A 56 10.29 8.17 5.21
N VAL A 57 11.55 7.87 4.88
CA VAL A 57 12.26 6.74 5.50
C VAL A 57 12.44 6.95 7.00
N ARG A 58 12.11 5.90 7.78
CA ARG A 58 12.21 5.89 9.25
C ARG A 58 13.28 4.95 9.79
N LEU A 59 13.59 3.89 9.04
CA LEU A 59 14.55 2.85 9.42
C LEU A 59 15.82 2.91 8.57
N CYS A 60 16.96 2.61 9.20
CA CYS A 60 18.22 2.39 8.49
C CYS A 60 18.15 1.11 7.64
N VAL A 61 19.14 0.90 6.77
CA VAL A 61 19.16 -0.24 5.86
C VAL A 61 19.20 -1.59 6.57
N SER A 62 19.99 -1.69 7.64
CA SER A 62 20.14 -2.91 8.41
C SER A 62 18.82 -3.31 9.09
N CYS A 63 18.19 -2.36 9.81
CA CYS A 63 16.92 -2.60 10.49
C CYS A 63 15.79 -2.92 9.51
N GLN A 64 15.73 -2.20 8.37
CA GLN A 64 14.72 -2.51 7.35
C GLN A 64 14.89 -3.91 6.77
N GLN A 65 16.12 -4.36 6.51
CA GLN A 65 16.37 -5.71 6.00
C GLN A 65 15.91 -6.78 6.98
N GLU A 66 16.05 -6.55 8.29
CA GLU A 66 15.57 -7.46 9.32
C GLU A 66 14.03 -7.50 9.37
N SER A 67 13.38 -6.33 9.36
CA SER A 67 11.92 -6.22 9.32
C SER A 67 11.33 -6.88 8.07
N ASP A 68 11.93 -6.66 6.89
CA ASP A 68 11.45 -7.22 5.63
C ASP A 68 11.55 -8.76 5.60
N LYS A 69 12.62 -9.33 6.20
CA LYS A 69 12.77 -10.79 6.38
C LYS A 69 11.68 -11.36 7.27
N GLN A 70 11.35 -10.68 8.37
CA GLN A 70 10.27 -11.10 9.27
C GLN A 70 8.92 -11.06 8.55
N LEU A 71 8.61 -9.99 7.83
CA LEU A 71 7.34 -9.82 7.10
C LEU A 71 7.14 -10.83 5.98
N THR A 72 8.21 -11.20 5.26
CA THR A 72 8.14 -12.20 4.18
C THR A 72 7.67 -13.56 4.68
N SER A 73 7.96 -13.92 5.93
CA SER A 73 7.51 -15.19 6.52
C SER A 73 6.00 -15.24 6.80
N LEU A 74 5.33 -14.09 6.87
CA LEU A 74 3.90 -13.96 7.21
C LEU A 74 2.98 -13.85 6.00
N SER A 75 3.48 -13.80 4.76
CA SER A 75 2.67 -13.55 3.57
C SER A 75 1.94 -14.81 3.05
N GLY A 76 1.08 -15.40 3.89
CA GLY A 76 0.22 -16.53 3.57
C GLY A 76 -1.25 -16.16 3.27
N ILE A 77 -1.59 -14.87 3.21
CA ILE A 77 -3.00 -14.45 3.07
C ILE A 77 -3.48 -14.62 1.63
N ASN A 78 -4.40 -15.56 1.41
CA ASN A 78 -5.08 -15.74 0.13
C ASN A 78 -6.15 -14.66 -0.07
N ARG A 79 -5.78 -13.53 -0.68
CA ARG A 79 -6.69 -12.40 -0.94
C ARG A 79 -7.85 -12.71 -1.90
N ARG A 80 -7.89 -13.90 -2.53
CA ARG A 80 -9.02 -14.38 -3.35
C ARG A 80 -10.06 -15.15 -2.54
N ALA A 81 -9.74 -15.56 -1.32
CA ALA A 81 -10.68 -16.24 -0.45
C ALA A 81 -11.66 -15.23 0.17
N GLY A 82 -12.91 -15.63 0.43
CA GLY A 82 -13.93 -14.72 0.97
C GLY A 82 -13.51 -14.09 2.30
N LYS A 83 -13.95 -12.85 2.56
CA LYS A 83 -13.63 -12.09 3.79
C LYS A 83 -13.86 -12.92 5.07
N ASP A 84 -14.95 -13.69 5.10
CA ASP A 84 -15.31 -14.56 6.23
C ASP A 84 -14.37 -15.76 6.42
N SER A 85 -13.63 -16.17 5.38
CA SER A 85 -12.63 -17.24 5.49
C SER A 85 -11.25 -16.73 5.92
N GLN A 86 -11.03 -15.42 5.91
CA GLN A 86 -9.75 -14.79 6.27
C GLN A 86 -9.75 -14.21 7.70
N LEU A 87 -10.92 -14.00 8.31
CA LEU A 87 -11.08 -13.32 9.60
C LEU A 87 -11.45 -14.26 10.77
N ARG A 88 -11.27 -15.58 10.61
CA ARG A 88 -11.46 -16.56 11.69
C ARG A 88 -10.19 -16.73 12.51
#